data_AF-A0A5D0UJQ6-F1
#
_entry.id   AF-A0A5D0UJQ6-F1
#
_cell.length_a   1.000
_cell.length_b   1.000
_cell.length_c   1.000
_cell.angle_alpha   90.00
_cell.angle_beta   90.00
_cell.angle_gamma   90.00
#
_symmetry.space_group_name_H-M   'P 1'
#
loop_
_entity.id
_entity.type
_entity.pdbx_description
1 polymer ?
#
loop_
_entity_poly.entity_id
_entity_poly.type
_entity_poly.pdbx_seq_one_letter_code
_entity_poly.pdbx_strand_id
1 'polypeptide(L)'
;MSHLHDFYREVARVALAAAGPHRFVLGGGVAWAAHGLVTRPTEDVDLFADVEGAAAAAAAGVRAALERAGFQVVDADPGSELADLFDGFDRDLRDFVVSRDGRQIRLSLARLDRYRSPVVMDLGPVMDVRDLIANKTAALVNRREVRDYIDVAAALDRYGVAELLELARQVDPALDLEDVRAAGRYLDGVPDRRFARYGLDADQVAEVRRRMAAWPR
;
A
#
# COMPACT_ATOMS: atom_id res chain seq x y z
N MET A 1 15.78 -6.45 -14.93
CA MET A 1 14.92 -5.79 -13.92
C MET A 1 15.03 -6.38 -12.50
N SER A 2 15.89 -7.39 -12.23
CA SER A 2 16.12 -7.96 -10.88
C SER A 2 16.60 -6.94 -9.84
N HIS A 3 17.50 -6.03 -10.23
CA HIS A 3 18.21 -5.18 -9.27
C HIS A 3 17.36 -4.14 -8.53
N LEU A 4 16.25 -3.68 -9.11
CA LEU A 4 15.29 -2.84 -8.39
C LEU A 4 14.49 -3.67 -7.41
N HIS A 5 14.20 -4.93 -7.78
CA HIS A 5 13.52 -5.88 -6.91
C HIS A 5 14.34 -6.24 -5.67
N ASP A 6 15.64 -6.43 -5.84
CA ASP A 6 16.53 -6.76 -4.73
C ASP A 6 16.71 -5.57 -3.78
N PHE A 7 16.78 -4.35 -4.30
CA PHE A 7 16.91 -3.12 -3.51
C PHE A 7 15.72 -2.91 -2.57
N TYR A 8 14.47 -2.92 -3.08
CA TYR A 8 13.31 -2.70 -2.21
C TYR A 8 13.14 -3.85 -1.20
N ARG A 9 13.43 -5.10 -1.60
CA ARG A 9 13.33 -6.26 -0.69
C ARG A 9 14.31 -6.13 0.46
N GLU A 10 15.49 -5.59 0.20
CA GLU A 10 16.48 -5.32 1.24
C GLU A 10 16.03 -4.23 2.20
N VAL A 11 15.58 -3.08 1.69
CA VAL A 11 15.04 -1.99 2.52
C VAL A 11 13.88 -2.50 3.37
N ALA A 12 12.92 -3.20 2.77
CA ALA A 12 11.77 -3.77 3.48
C ALA A 12 12.19 -4.74 4.59
N ARG A 13 13.13 -5.64 4.34
CA ARG A 13 13.61 -6.60 5.34
C ARG A 13 14.32 -5.93 6.51
N VAL A 14 15.22 -4.98 6.23
CA VAL A 14 15.97 -4.26 7.28
C VAL A 14 15.03 -3.42 8.13
N ALA A 15 14.15 -2.65 7.48
CA ALA A 15 13.18 -1.80 8.18
C ALA A 15 12.18 -2.64 8.99
N LEU A 16 11.64 -3.72 8.42
CA LEU A 16 10.67 -4.58 9.10
C LEU A 16 11.28 -5.31 10.29
N ALA A 17 12.52 -5.81 10.17
CA ALA A 17 13.22 -6.43 11.28
C ALA A 17 13.44 -5.44 12.45
N ALA A 18 13.81 -4.19 12.14
CA ALA A 18 14.00 -3.15 13.14
C ALA A 18 12.67 -2.70 13.78
N ALA A 19 11.58 -2.67 13.01
CA ALA A 19 10.26 -2.28 13.47
C ALA A 19 9.48 -3.42 14.17
N GLY A 20 10.00 -4.65 14.15
CA GLY A 20 9.37 -5.84 14.73
C GLY A 20 8.90 -5.70 16.20
N PRO A 21 9.69 -5.10 17.12
CA PRO A 21 9.25 -4.84 18.50
C PRO A 21 8.00 -3.97 18.61
N HIS A 22 7.70 -3.19 17.57
CA HIS A 22 6.53 -2.31 17.48
C HIS A 22 5.39 -2.93 16.66
N ARG A 23 5.45 -4.24 16.38
CA ARG A 23 4.39 -5.02 15.70
C ARG A 23 4.06 -4.54 14.28
N PHE A 24 5.06 -3.99 13.60
CA PHE A 24 4.95 -3.65 12.18
C PHE A 24 4.85 -4.89 11.30
N VAL A 25 4.06 -4.77 10.25
CA VAL A 25 3.89 -5.77 9.19
C VAL A 25 4.08 -5.09 7.83
N LEU A 26 4.58 -5.84 6.84
CA LEU A 26 4.67 -5.35 5.47
C LEU A 26 3.29 -5.25 4.84
N GLY A 27 2.97 -4.09 4.25
CA GLY A 27 1.74 -3.86 3.52
C GLY A 27 1.98 -3.32 2.11
N GLY A 28 0.98 -2.60 1.59
CA GLY A 28 1.11 -1.88 0.32
C GLY A 28 1.34 -2.79 -0.89
N GLY A 29 1.95 -2.21 -1.92
CA GLY A 29 2.23 -2.92 -3.18
C GLY A 29 3.19 -4.11 -3.03
N VAL A 30 4.14 -4.03 -2.09
CA VAL A 30 5.09 -5.12 -1.85
C VAL A 30 4.39 -6.33 -1.23
N ALA A 31 3.52 -6.13 -0.25
CA ALA A 31 2.73 -7.22 0.33
C ALA A 31 1.75 -7.81 -0.69
N TRP A 32 1.15 -6.97 -1.55
CA TRP A 32 0.29 -7.41 -2.65
C TRP A 32 1.04 -8.38 -3.59
N ALA A 33 2.26 -8.01 -3.98
CA ALA A 33 3.13 -8.86 -4.80
C ALA A 33 3.57 -10.13 -4.06
N ALA A 34 3.83 -10.07 -2.75
CA ALA A 34 4.20 -11.23 -1.94
C ALA A 34 3.10 -12.30 -1.91
N HIS A 35 1.82 -11.89 -1.89
CA HIS A 35 0.66 -12.79 -2.00
C HIS A 35 0.37 -13.29 -3.43
N GLY A 36 1.27 -13.02 -4.38
CA GLY A 36 1.12 -13.44 -5.76
C GLY A 36 -0.09 -12.82 -6.47
N LEU A 37 -0.47 -11.60 -6.07
CA LEU A 37 -1.40 -10.76 -6.83
C LEU A 37 -0.63 -9.94 -7.87
N VAL A 38 -1.33 -9.15 -8.69
CA VAL A 38 -0.72 -8.33 -9.76
C VAL A 38 0.50 -7.57 -9.27
N THR A 39 1.57 -7.63 -10.04
CA THR A 39 2.78 -6.84 -9.79
C THR A 39 2.80 -5.67 -10.75
N ARG A 40 2.59 -4.46 -10.23
CA ARG A 40 2.97 -3.20 -10.91
C ARG A 40 4.27 -2.69 -10.29
N PRO A 41 5.04 -1.84 -10.99
CA PRO A 41 6.16 -1.13 -10.36
C PRO A 41 5.69 -0.49 -9.05
N THR A 42 6.30 -0.90 -7.95
CA THR A 42 6.00 -0.38 -6.61
C THR A 42 7.08 0.63 -6.27
N GLU A 43 6.65 1.84 -5.89
CA GLU A 43 7.53 2.99 -5.68
C GLU A 43 7.81 3.23 -4.19
N ASP A 44 7.14 2.46 -3.32
CA ASP A 44 7.11 2.62 -1.87
C ASP A 44 7.18 1.28 -1.13
N VAL A 45 7.80 1.30 0.05
CA VAL A 45 7.70 0.24 1.05
C VAL A 45 6.81 0.75 2.16
N ASP A 46 5.66 0.10 2.35
CA ASP A 46 4.73 0.46 3.43
C ASP A 46 4.83 -0.56 4.56
N LEU A 47 5.13 -0.09 5.77
CA LEU A 47 5.05 -0.87 6.99
C LEU A 47 3.92 -0.33 7.86
N PHE A 48 3.07 -1.22 8.37
CA PHE A 48 1.92 -0.85 9.18
C PHE A 48 1.94 -1.48 10.57
N ALA A 49 1.58 -0.70 11.59
CA ALA A 49 1.30 -1.18 12.93
C ALA A 49 -0.15 -0.84 13.34
N ASP A 50 -0.75 -1.69 14.17
CA ASP A 50 -2.11 -1.53 14.71
C ASP A 50 -2.12 -0.79 16.06
N VAL A 51 -1.06 -0.03 16.36
CA VAL A 51 -0.85 0.65 17.64
C VAL A 51 -0.56 2.12 17.38
N GLU A 52 -1.31 3.02 18.04
CA GLU A 52 -1.09 4.46 18.00
C GLU A 52 0.31 4.84 18.47
N GLY A 53 0.96 5.77 17.78
CA GLY A 53 2.31 6.22 18.10
C GLY A 53 3.44 5.24 17.75
N ALA A 54 3.12 4.07 17.19
CA ALA A 54 4.14 3.07 16.82
C ALA A 54 5.12 3.60 15.77
N ALA A 55 4.66 4.43 14.83
CA ALA A 55 5.52 5.02 13.80
C ALA A 55 6.59 5.94 14.41
N ALA A 56 6.19 6.86 15.29
CA ALA A 56 7.14 7.70 16.02
C ALA A 56 8.09 6.89 16.91
N ALA A 57 7.59 5.85 17.60
CA ALA A 57 8.41 5.02 18.47
C ALA A 57 9.46 4.20 17.70
N ALA A 58 9.11 3.69 16.51
CA ALA A 58 10.00 2.86 15.69
C ALA A 58 10.99 3.67 14.84
N ALA A 59 10.68 4.94 14.53
CA ALA A 59 11.39 5.76 13.56
C ALA A 59 12.92 5.78 13.74
N ALA A 60 13.40 6.10 14.95
CA ALA A 60 14.84 6.19 15.22
C ALA A 60 15.54 4.83 15.09
N GLY A 61 14.90 3.76 15.54
CA GLY A 61 15.43 2.39 15.43
C GLY A 61 15.52 1.90 13.98
N VAL A 62 14.48 2.18 13.19
CA VAL A 62 14.43 1.86 11.75
C VAL A 62 15.51 2.63 10.99
N ARG A 63 15.61 3.94 11.22
CA ARG A 63 16.66 4.80 10.64
C ARG A 63 18.05 4.25 10.93
N ALA A 64 18.37 4.01 12.21
CA ALA A 64 19.69 3.51 12.61
C ALA A 64 19.98 2.11 12.03
N ALA A 65 18.98 1.26 11.83
CA ALA A 65 19.16 -0.04 11.20
C ALA A 65 19.48 0.07 9.70
N LEU A 66 18.77 0.94 8.99
CA LEU A 66 19.02 1.21 7.57
C LEU A 66 20.40 1.85 7.36
N GLU A 67 20.77 2.83 8.19
CA GLU A 67 22.10 3.47 8.13
C GLU A 67 23.23 2.46 8.37
N ARG A 68 23.08 1.55 9.36
CA ARG A 68 24.04 0.45 9.59
C ARG A 68 24.12 -0.54 8.43
N ALA A 69 23.04 -0.70 7.66
CA ALA A 69 23.04 -1.51 6.44
C ALA A 69 23.60 -0.76 5.21
N GLY A 70 24.14 0.45 5.40
CA GLY A 70 24.79 1.23 4.36
C GLY A 70 23.83 2.04 3.48
N PHE A 71 22.58 2.23 3.91
CA PHE A 71 21.65 3.15 3.25
C PHE A 71 21.83 4.57 3.77
N GLN A 72 21.61 5.55 2.89
CA GLN A 72 21.33 6.92 3.31
C GLN A 72 19.84 7.03 3.60
N VAL A 73 19.48 7.69 4.70
CA VAL A 73 18.10 7.88 5.13
C VAL A 73 17.87 9.36 5.38
N VAL A 74 16.90 9.95 4.72
CA VAL A 74 16.43 11.31 5.01
C VAL A 74 14.95 11.25 5.33
N ASP A 75 14.47 12.12 6.22
CA ASP A 75 13.03 12.23 6.41
C ASP A 75 12.43 12.72 5.10
N ALA A 76 11.40 12.00 4.62
CA ALA A 76 10.65 12.48 3.47
C ALA A 76 9.72 13.56 4.01
N ASP A 77 10.03 14.82 3.72
CA ASP A 77 9.24 15.97 4.18
C ASP A 77 7.79 15.84 3.69
N PRO A 78 6.82 15.49 4.55
CA PRO A 78 5.46 15.28 4.12
C PRO A 78 4.71 16.58 4.40
N GLY A 79 4.86 17.58 3.53
CA GLY A 79 4.07 18.82 3.53
C GLY A 79 3.67 19.30 4.92
N SER A 80 4.62 19.93 5.63
CA SER A 80 4.51 20.37 7.03
C SER A 80 3.18 21.03 7.41
N GLU A 81 2.46 21.60 6.44
CA GLU A 81 1.12 22.17 6.63
C GLU A 81 0.08 21.17 7.16
N LEU A 82 0.10 19.88 6.77
CA LEU A 82 -0.91 18.89 7.23
C LEU A 82 -0.63 18.38 8.65
N ALA A 83 0.64 18.25 9.02
CA ALA A 83 1.06 17.84 10.36
C ALA A 83 0.74 18.94 11.41
N ASP A 84 0.79 20.20 10.99
CA ASP A 84 0.38 21.35 11.81
C ASP A 84 -1.16 21.49 11.92
N LEU A 85 -1.92 20.86 11.03
CA LEU A 85 -3.39 20.90 10.97
C LEU A 85 -4.09 19.81 11.79
N PHE A 86 -3.43 18.69 12.08
CA PHE A 86 -4.01 17.54 12.79
C PHE A 86 -3.08 17.01 13.89
N ASP A 87 -3.41 17.32 15.14
CA ASP A 87 -2.71 16.82 16.33
C ASP A 87 -2.56 15.28 16.28
N GLY A 88 -1.31 14.80 16.23
CA GLY A 88 -0.97 13.38 16.27
C GLY A 88 -0.78 12.68 14.92
N PHE A 89 -0.95 13.38 13.80
CA PHE A 89 -0.61 12.83 12.48
C PHE A 89 0.88 12.40 12.39
N ASP A 90 1.76 13.17 13.04
CA ASP A 90 3.19 12.89 13.12
C ASP A 90 3.52 11.66 14.01
N ARG A 91 2.62 11.29 14.92
CA ARG A 91 2.78 10.10 15.79
C ARG A 91 2.49 8.82 15.03
N ASP A 92 1.54 8.87 14.11
CA ASP A 92 1.02 7.72 13.38
C ASP A 92 1.58 7.57 11.97
N LEU A 93 2.32 8.55 11.44
CA LEU A 93 2.99 8.45 10.14
C LEU A 93 4.43 8.98 10.21
N ARG A 94 5.37 8.19 9.68
CA ARG A 94 6.76 8.61 9.44
C ARG A 94 7.21 8.11 8.08
N ASP A 95 7.58 9.05 7.22
CA ASP A 95 8.10 8.75 5.89
C ASP A 95 9.61 9.03 5.81
N PHE A 96 10.32 8.14 5.14
CA PHE A 96 11.74 8.29 4.82
C PHE A 96 11.96 8.16 3.33
N VAL A 97 12.95 8.88 2.80
CA VAL A 97 13.59 8.52 1.53
C VAL A 97 14.85 7.73 1.87
N VAL A 98 14.90 6.49 1.40
CA VAL A 98 16.02 5.56 1.60
C VAL A 98 16.76 5.39 0.29
N SER A 99 18.07 5.63 0.27
CA SER A 99 18.86 5.60 -0.96
C SER A 99 20.21 4.88 -0.82
N ARG A 100 20.68 4.29 -1.92
CA ARG A 100 22.02 3.68 -2.08
C ARG A 100 22.36 3.52 -3.57
N ASP A 101 23.59 3.86 -3.96
CA ASP A 101 24.10 3.73 -5.34
C ASP A 101 23.20 4.36 -6.41
N GLY A 102 22.71 5.59 -6.18
CA GLY A 102 21.82 6.29 -7.12
C GLY A 102 20.40 5.72 -7.22
N ARG A 103 20.05 4.73 -6.38
CA ARG A 103 18.69 4.23 -6.22
C ARG A 103 18.06 4.85 -4.98
N GLN A 104 16.76 5.11 -5.04
CA GLN A 104 15.98 5.60 -3.92
C GLN A 104 14.60 4.95 -3.87
N ILE A 105 14.03 4.85 -2.68
CA ILE A 105 12.66 4.40 -2.46
C ILE A 105 12.07 5.15 -1.26
N ARG A 106 10.76 5.38 -1.27
CA ARG A 106 10.07 5.87 -0.09
C ARG A 106 9.75 4.72 0.85
N LEU A 107 10.05 4.88 2.13
CA LEU A 107 9.65 3.96 3.19
C LEU A 107 8.67 4.70 4.11
N SER A 108 7.47 4.15 4.26
CA SER A 108 6.43 4.70 5.12
C SER A 108 6.20 3.77 6.31
N LEU A 109 6.25 4.32 7.52
CA LEU A 109 5.79 3.70 8.75
C LEU A 109 4.47 4.34 9.12
N ALA A 110 3.37 3.59 9.09
CA ALA A 110 2.05 4.14 9.34
C ALA A 110 1.23 3.31 10.34
N ARG A 111 0.31 3.97 11.06
CA ARG A 111 -0.75 3.27 11.78
C ARG A 111 -1.81 2.81 10.78
N LEU A 112 -2.17 1.53 10.85
CA LEU A 112 -3.30 0.98 10.12
C LEU A 112 -3.91 -0.18 10.92
N ASP A 113 -5.22 -0.10 11.14
CA ASP A 113 -5.96 -1.18 11.77
C ASP A 113 -6.00 -2.40 10.84
N ARG A 114 -5.84 -3.58 11.44
CA ARG A 114 -5.90 -4.87 10.75
C ARG A 114 -6.76 -5.84 11.56
N TYR A 115 -7.48 -6.70 10.87
CA TYR A 115 -8.48 -7.60 11.47
C TYR A 115 -7.98 -9.03 11.57
N ARG A 116 -6.85 -9.34 10.91
CA ARG A 116 -6.26 -10.67 10.85
C ARG A 116 -4.81 -10.65 11.30
N SER A 117 -4.36 -11.80 11.77
CA SER A 117 -2.94 -12.00 12.09
C SER A 117 -2.11 -11.96 10.81
N PRO A 118 -0.91 -11.36 10.84
CA PRO A 118 -0.03 -11.36 9.67
C PRO A 118 0.47 -12.76 9.35
N VAL A 119 0.80 -12.98 8.08
CA VAL A 119 1.43 -14.20 7.57
C VAL A 119 2.93 -13.99 7.56
N VAL A 120 3.69 -14.88 8.20
CA VAL A 120 5.16 -14.82 8.15
C VAL A 120 5.65 -15.39 6.82
N MET A 121 6.35 -14.57 6.05
CA MET A 121 6.92 -14.92 4.74
C MET A 121 8.44 -14.61 4.72
N ASP A 122 9.11 -14.84 3.59
CA ASP A 122 10.56 -14.62 3.44
C ASP A 122 11.03 -13.19 3.77
N LEU A 123 10.15 -12.19 3.61
CA LEU A 123 10.43 -10.79 3.93
C LEU A 123 10.20 -10.45 5.41
N GLY A 124 9.53 -11.32 6.16
CA GLY A 124 9.05 -11.10 7.53
C GLY A 124 7.52 -11.18 7.63
N PRO A 125 6.91 -10.61 8.70
CA PRO A 125 5.46 -10.53 8.84
C PRO A 125 4.83 -9.68 7.72
N VAL A 126 3.95 -10.28 6.92
CA VAL A 126 3.21 -9.64 5.83
C VAL A 126 1.74 -9.56 6.22
N MET A 127 1.09 -8.44 5.95
CA MET A 127 -0.34 -8.25 6.17
C MET A 127 -1.15 -9.35 5.48
N ASP A 128 -2.21 -9.83 6.12
CA ASP A 128 -3.11 -10.82 5.53
C ASP A 128 -3.71 -10.29 4.22
N VAL A 129 -3.86 -11.19 3.23
CA VAL A 129 -4.37 -10.83 1.91
C VAL A 129 -5.76 -10.20 1.96
N ARG A 130 -6.63 -10.62 2.88
CA ARG A 130 -7.97 -10.06 3.03
C ARG A 130 -7.95 -8.66 3.61
N ASP A 131 -7.01 -8.36 4.52
CA ASP A 131 -6.84 -7.01 5.07
C ASP A 131 -6.24 -6.06 4.03
N LEU A 132 -5.32 -6.55 3.18
CA LEU A 132 -4.81 -5.79 2.03
C LEU A 132 -5.94 -5.45 1.05
N ILE A 133 -6.75 -6.44 0.70
CA ILE A 133 -7.91 -6.30 -0.19
C ILE A 133 -8.93 -5.33 0.40
N ALA A 134 -9.24 -5.43 1.70
CA ALA A 134 -10.17 -4.54 2.39
C ALA A 134 -9.73 -3.07 2.26
N ASN A 135 -8.48 -2.78 2.64
CA ASN A 135 -7.90 -1.45 2.57
C ASN A 135 -7.85 -0.91 1.14
N LYS A 136 -7.48 -1.74 0.17
CA LYS A 136 -7.42 -1.32 -1.24
C LYS A 136 -8.79 -1.06 -1.84
N THR A 137 -9.78 -1.86 -1.47
CA THR A 137 -11.16 -1.68 -1.93
C THR A 137 -11.78 -0.42 -1.32
N ALA A 138 -11.57 -0.17 -0.02
CA ALA A 138 -12.00 1.07 0.62
C ALA A 138 -11.31 2.30 0.00
N ALA A 139 -9.99 2.23 -0.26
CA ALA A 139 -9.26 3.29 -0.94
C ALA A 139 -9.78 3.55 -2.36
N LEU A 140 -10.09 2.50 -3.13
CA LEU A 140 -10.68 2.63 -4.46
C LEU A 140 -11.97 3.47 -4.41
N VAL A 141 -12.88 3.13 -3.50
CA VAL A 141 -14.18 3.81 -3.39
C VAL A 141 -14.02 5.27 -2.99
N ASN A 142 -13.13 5.55 -2.03
CA ASN A 142 -12.91 6.88 -1.46
C ASN A 142 -12.14 7.83 -2.39
N ARG A 143 -10.99 7.41 -2.95
CA ARG A 143 -10.09 8.31 -3.72
C ARG A 143 -9.99 8.02 -5.21
N ARG A 144 -10.41 6.84 -5.67
CA ARG A 144 -10.53 6.48 -7.10
C ARG A 144 -9.21 6.63 -7.88
N GLU A 145 -8.09 6.32 -7.23
CA GLU A 145 -6.78 6.34 -7.89
C GLU A 145 -6.61 5.16 -8.84
N VAL A 146 -5.93 5.39 -9.97
CA VAL A 146 -5.76 4.38 -11.03
C VAL A 146 -5.07 3.11 -10.53
N ARG A 147 -4.10 3.24 -9.61
CA ARG A 147 -3.45 2.09 -8.96
C ARG A 147 -4.42 1.21 -8.18
N ASP A 148 -5.46 1.79 -7.58
CA ASP A 148 -6.42 1.02 -6.80
C ASP A 148 -7.36 0.24 -7.72
N TYR A 149 -7.68 0.76 -8.92
CA TYR A 149 -8.38 -0.03 -9.96
C TYR A 149 -7.54 -1.22 -10.43
N ILE A 150 -6.23 -1.03 -10.64
CA ILE A 150 -5.33 -2.11 -11.05
C ILE A 150 -5.27 -3.20 -9.98
N ASP A 151 -5.08 -2.80 -8.72
CA ASP A 151 -4.98 -3.72 -7.58
C ASP A 151 -6.33 -4.46 -7.39
N VAL A 152 -7.47 -3.74 -7.30
CA VAL A 152 -8.80 -4.34 -7.13
C VAL A 152 -9.20 -5.24 -8.31
N ALA A 153 -8.92 -4.85 -9.55
CA ALA A 153 -9.18 -5.70 -10.71
C ALA A 153 -8.41 -7.02 -10.64
N ALA A 154 -7.20 -7.03 -10.08
CA ALA A 154 -6.46 -8.27 -9.87
C ALA A 154 -7.07 -9.14 -8.76
N ALA A 155 -7.59 -8.54 -7.69
CA ALA A 155 -8.32 -9.28 -6.66
C ALA A 155 -9.60 -9.93 -7.21
N LEU A 156 -10.27 -9.27 -8.18
CA LEU A 156 -11.47 -9.80 -8.83
C LEU A 156 -11.26 -11.09 -9.64
N ASP A 157 -10.01 -11.51 -9.90
CA ASP A 157 -9.73 -12.83 -10.48
C ASP A 157 -10.04 -13.98 -9.50
N ARG A 158 -10.04 -13.70 -8.19
CA ARG A 158 -10.16 -14.70 -7.13
C ARG A 158 -11.36 -14.46 -6.22
N TYR A 159 -11.83 -13.22 -6.12
CA TYR A 159 -12.86 -12.79 -5.17
C TYR A 159 -13.98 -12.05 -5.88
N GLY A 160 -15.23 -12.25 -5.45
CA GLY A 160 -16.37 -11.53 -6.00
C GLY A 160 -16.48 -10.10 -5.47
N VAL A 161 -17.09 -9.20 -6.24
CA VAL A 161 -17.34 -7.79 -5.83
C VAL A 161 -18.01 -7.71 -4.46
N ALA A 162 -19.01 -8.57 -4.19
CA ALA A 162 -19.72 -8.58 -2.91
C ALA A 162 -18.78 -8.87 -1.72
N GLU A 163 -17.87 -9.84 -1.87
CA GLU A 163 -16.87 -10.17 -0.85
C GLU A 163 -15.86 -9.02 -0.66
N LEU A 164 -15.40 -8.39 -1.76
CA LEU A 164 -14.51 -7.23 -1.67
C LEU A 164 -15.16 -6.09 -0.88
N LEU A 165 -16.43 -5.79 -1.15
CA LEU A 165 -17.18 -4.73 -0.46
C LEU A 165 -17.49 -5.08 0.99
N GLU A 166 -17.73 -6.36 1.31
CA GLU A 166 -17.88 -6.81 2.69
C GLU A 166 -16.59 -6.60 3.49
N LEU A 167 -15.44 -6.98 2.92
CA LEU A 167 -14.13 -6.74 3.52
C LEU A 167 -13.85 -5.23 3.67
N ALA A 168 -14.12 -4.43 2.64
CA ALA A 168 -13.92 -2.99 2.68
C ALA A 168 -14.70 -2.31 3.82
N ARG A 169 -15.94 -2.75 4.08
CA ARG A 169 -16.78 -2.22 5.16
C ARG A 169 -16.27 -2.55 6.56
N GLN A 170 -15.38 -3.53 6.71
CA GLN A 170 -14.71 -3.77 8.00
C GLN A 170 -13.82 -2.58 8.35
N VAL A 171 -13.09 -2.06 7.36
CA VAL A 171 -12.16 -0.92 7.49
C VAL A 171 -12.90 0.41 7.45
N ASP A 172 -13.89 0.55 6.58
CA ASP A 172 -14.68 1.76 6.42
C ASP A 172 -16.19 1.45 6.51
N PRO A 173 -16.76 1.46 7.74
CA PRO A 173 -18.18 1.19 7.94
C PRO A 173 -19.12 2.22 7.27
N ALA A 174 -18.61 3.40 6.91
CA ALA A 174 -19.38 4.46 6.27
C ALA A 174 -19.48 4.28 4.74
N LEU A 175 -18.79 3.29 4.18
CA LEU A 175 -18.77 3.00 2.74
C LEU A 175 -20.16 2.66 2.22
N ASP A 176 -20.78 3.64 1.58
CA ASP A 176 -22.14 3.56 1.05
C ASP A 176 -22.19 3.06 -0.41
N LEU A 177 -23.39 2.69 -0.84
CA LEU A 177 -23.60 2.12 -2.17
C LEU A 177 -23.43 3.15 -3.30
N GLU A 178 -23.70 4.42 -3.05
CA GLU A 178 -23.63 5.46 -4.08
C GLU A 178 -22.17 5.78 -4.40
N ASP A 179 -21.29 5.84 -3.40
CA ASP A 179 -19.86 5.99 -3.62
C ASP A 179 -19.24 4.80 -4.35
N VAL A 180 -19.72 3.57 -4.05
CA VAL A 180 -19.32 2.37 -4.79
C VAL A 180 -19.68 2.49 -6.27
N ARG A 181 -20.91 2.91 -6.56
CA ARG A 181 -21.38 3.12 -7.94
C ARG A 181 -20.62 4.25 -8.64
N ALA A 182 -20.36 5.34 -7.92
CA ALA A 182 -19.58 6.46 -8.42
C ALA A 182 -18.16 6.02 -8.81
N ALA A 183 -17.52 5.13 -8.04
CA ALA A 183 -16.23 4.56 -8.41
C ALA A 183 -16.31 3.72 -9.71
N GLY A 184 -17.39 2.97 -9.93
CA GLY A 184 -17.61 2.27 -11.19
C GLY A 184 -17.74 3.22 -12.38
N ARG A 185 -18.63 4.22 -12.27
CA ARG A 185 -18.85 5.22 -13.32
C ARG A 185 -17.61 6.07 -13.59
N TYR A 186 -16.81 6.36 -12.56
CA TYR A 186 -15.56 7.11 -12.73
C TYR A 186 -14.58 6.39 -13.65
N LEU A 187 -14.45 5.06 -13.51
CA LEU A 187 -13.57 4.23 -14.35
C LEU A 187 -13.87 4.40 -15.84
N ASP A 188 -15.15 4.48 -16.20
CA ASP A 188 -15.61 4.60 -17.58
C ASP A 188 -15.07 5.89 -18.26
N GLY A 189 -14.73 6.92 -17.47
CA GLY A 189 -14.13 8.18 -17.95
C GLY A 189 -12.61 8.30 -17.78
N VAL A 190 -11.94 7.36 -17.12
CA VAL A 190 -10.47 7.43 -16.90
C VAL A 190 -9.75 7.16 -18.22
N PRO A 191 -8.85 8.03 -18.72
CA PRO A 191 -8.14 7.77 -19.97
C PRO A 191 -6.97 6.78 -19.77
N ASP A 192 -6.75 5.90 -20.75
CA ASP A 192 -5.75 4.81 -20.69
C ASP A 192 -4.32 5.30 -20.39
N ARG A 193 -3.97 6.52 -20.81
CA ARG A 193 -2.67 7.16 -20.48
C ARG A 193 -2.39 7.26 -18.99
N ARG A 194 -3.41 7.23 -18.11
CA ARG A 194 -3.21 7.22 -16.66
C ARG A 194 -2.76 5.84 -16.17
N PHE A 195 -3.21 4.76 -16.81
CA PHE A 195 -2.77 3.39 -16.53
C PHE A 195 -1.36 3.13 -17.08
N ALA A 196 -1.02 3.73 -18.23
CA ALA A 196 0.32 3.62 -18.82
C ALA A 196 1.45 4.13 -17.88
N ARG A 197 1.15 5.04 -16.93
CA ARG A 197 2.09 5.47 -15.89
C ARG A 197 2.54 4.33 -14.97
N TYR A 198 1.71 3.29 -14.83
CA TYR A 198 2.01 2.07 -14.09
C TYR A 198 2.55 0.94 -14.98
N GLY A 199 2.92 1.27 -16.22
CA GLY A 199 3.49 0.31 -17.18
C GLY A 199 2.47 -0.58 -17.89
N LEU A 200 1.17 -0.26 -17.81
CA LEU A 200 0.14 -1.03 -18.51
C LEU A 200 0.04 -0.62 -19.99
N ASP A 201 -0.01 -1.60 -20.88
CA ASP A 201 -0.38 -1.42 -22.29
C ASP A 201 -1.91 -1.43 -22.51
N ALA A 202 -2.35 -1.20 -23.75
CA ALA A 202 -3.77 -1.11 -24.08
C ALA A 202 -4.55 -2.40 -23.78
N ASP A 203 -3.94 -3.57 -24.01
CA ASP A 203 -4.58 -4.86 -23.77
C ASP A 203 -4.75 -5.11 -22.27
N GLN A 204 -3.73 -4.77 -21.48
CA GLN A 204 -3.79 -4.82 -20.02
C GLN A 204 -4.81 -3.83 -19.44
N VAL A 205 -4.99 -2.65 -20.04
CA VAL A 205 -6.05 -1.73 -19.62
C VAL A 205 -7.43 -2.28 -19.95
N ALA A 206 -7.61 -2.87 -21.13
CA ALA A 206 -8.85 -3.54 -21.50
C ALA A 206 -9.18 -4.69 -20.54
N GLU A 207 -8.17 -5.45 -20.11
CA GLU A 207 -8.27 -6.48 -19.09
C GLU A 207 -8.80 -5.94 -17.75
N VAL A 208 -8.20 -4.87 -17.23
CA VAL A 208 -8.63 -4.21 -15.99
C VAL A 208 -10.11 -3.80 -16.09
N ARG A 209 -10.50 -3.16 -17.19
CA ARG A 209 -11.89 -2.74 -17.42
C ARG A 209 -12.85 -3.92 -17.49
N ARG A 210 -12.45 -5.01 -18.14
CA ARG A 210 -13.26 -6.22 -18.25
C ARG A 210 -13.50 -6.86 -16.89
N ARG A 211 -12.48 -6.96 -16.04
CA ARG A 211 -12.62 -7.50 -14.67
C ARG A 211 -13.52 -6.62 -13.80
N MET A 212 -13.39 -5.31 -13.95
CA MET A 212 -14.25 -4.32 -13.27
C MET A 212 -15.66 -4.22 -13.88
N ALA A 213 -16.01 -4.97 -14.93
CA ALA A 213 -17.32 -4.87 -15.58
C ALA A 213 -18.48 -5.19 -14.63
N ALA A 214 -18.27 -6.11 -13.68
CA ALA A 214 -19.24 -6.49 -12.65
C ALA A 214 -19.34 -5.48 -11.49
N TRP A 215 -18.50 -4.44 -11.46
CA TRP A 215 -18.56 -3.40 -10.43
C TRP A 215 -19.85 -2.56 -10.57
N PRO A 216 -20.50 -2.16 -9.47
CA PRO A 216 -21.75 -1.37 -9.52
C PRO A 216 -21.56 -0.02 -10.22
N ARG A 217 -22.63 0.45 -10.87
CA ARG A 217 -22.71 1.75 -11.54
C ARG A 217 -23.98 2.48 -11.16
#